data_AF-A0AAE9IIT8-F1
#
_entry.id   AF-A0AAE9IIT8-F1
#
_cell.length_a   1.000
_cell.length_b   1.000
_cell.length_c   1.000
_cell.angle_alpha   90.00
_cell.angle_beta   90.00
_cell.angle_gamma   90.00
#
_symmetry.space_group_name_H-M   'P 1'
#
loop_
_entity.id
_entity.type
_entity.pdbx_description
1 polymer ?
#
loop_
_entity_poly.entity_id
_entity_poly.type
_entity_poly.pdbx_seq_one_letter_code
_entity_poly.pdbx_strand_id
1 'polypeptide(L)'
;MSTSARLRKHSVSIRGHATSYTLEDPFFKIIEEIAAARNMTVAALVAEIDSRRERTINLSSALRLHVLDWLKSKLPESNSCPPVKRGPLYRHTVRAAPPAKLAVAPGF
;
A
#
# COMPACT_ATOMS: atom_id res chain seq x y z
N MET A 1 -16.53 -11.88 3.62
CA MET A 1 -16.59 -10.43 3.92
C MET A 1 -16.40 -9.69 2.61
N SER A 2 -17.47 -9.08 2.08
CA SER A 2 -17.39 -8.33 0.82
C SER A 2 -16.80 -6.96 1.11
N THR A 3 -15.47 -6.87 1.17
CA THR A 3 -14.79 -5.60 1.36
C THR A 3 -14.79 -4.89 0.01
N SER A 4 -15.84 -4.12 -0.27
CA SER A 4 -15.88 -3.27 -1.45
C SER A 4 -14.65 -2.36 -1.43
N ALA A 5 -13.68 -2.62 -2.31
CA ALA A 5 -12.45 -1.85 -2.47
C ALA A 5 -12.70 -0.53 -3.20
N ARG A 6 -13.79 0.16 -2.84
CA ARG A 6 -14.17 1.41 -3.48
C ARG A 6 -13.18 2.48 -3.06
N LEU A 7 -12.42 2.97 -4.03
CA LEU A 7 -11.55 4.12 -3.86
C LEU A 7 -12.40 5.40 -3.81
N ARG A 8 -12.17 6.22 -2.79
CA ARG A 8 -12.78 7.55 -2.66
C ARG A 8 -11.70 8.62 -2.53
N LYS A 9 -11.94 9.74 -3.19
CA LYS A 9 -11.09 10.93 -3.10
C LYS A 9 -11.52 11.75 -1.88
N HIS A 10 -10.54 12.13 -1.08
CA HIS A 10 -10.68 13.01 0.06
C HIS A 10 -9.82 14.26 -0.16
N SER A 11 -10.31 15.40 0.28
CA SER A 11 -9.56 16.66 0.27
C SER A 11 -9.49 17.17 1.70
N VAL A 12 -8.28 17.45 2.18
CA VAL A 12 -8.04 17.99 3.52
C VAL A 12 -7.09 19.17 3.41
N SER A 13 -7.39 20.23 4.13
CA SER A 13 -6.48 21.36 4.30
C SER A 13 -5.46 21.04 5.38
N ILE A 14 -4.21 20.83 4.99
CA ILE A 14 -3.08 20.55 5.89
C ILE A 14 -2.09 21.69 5.78
N ARG A 15 -1.72 22.33 6.90
CA ARG A 15 -0.70 23.41 6.94
C ARG A 15 -0.93 24.52 5.89
N GLY A 16 -2.19 24.94 5.73
CA GLY A 16 -2.57 26.00 4.78
C GLY A 16 -2.59 25.59 3.31
N HIS A 17 -2.33 24.31 2.98
CA HIS A 17 -2.37 23.79 1.62
C HIS A 17 -3.44 22.71 1.48
N ALA A 18 -4.26 22.80 0.44
CA ALA A 18 -5.25 21.79 0.13
C ALA A 18 -4.55 20.54 -0.42
N THR A 19 -4.61 19.44 0.33
CA THR A 19 -4.02 18.17 -0.06
C THR A 19 -5.15 17.19 -0.38
N SER A 20 -5.18 16.73 -1.62
CA SER A 20 -6.11 15.68 -2.06
C SER A 20 -5.41 14.32 -2.05
N TYR A 21 -6.10 13.30 -1.53
CA TYR A 21 -5.64 11.92 -1.56
C TYR A 21 -6.79 10.97 -1.88
N THR A 22 -6.47 9.81 -2.43
CA THR A 22 -7.45 8.76 -2.73
C THR A 22 -7.17 7.54 -1.88
N LEU A 23 -8.18 7.01 -1.21
CA LEU A 23 -8.05 5.89 -0.28
C LEU A 23 -9.26 4.96 -0.39
N GLU A 24 -9.08 3.68 -0.11
CA GLU A 24 -10.17 2.72 -0.07
C GLU A 24 -11.02 2.91 1.20
N ASP A 25 -12.35 2.76 1.08
CA ASP A 25 -13.29 2.91 2.19
C ASP A 25 -12.92 2.13 3.47
N PRO A 26 -12.40 0.89 3.40
CA PRO A 26 -12.00 0.14 4.60
C PRO A 26 -10.85 0.80 5.35
N PHE A 27 -9.85 1.35 4.65
CA PHE A 27 -8.75 2.05 5.31
C PHE A 27 -9.23 3.35 5.94
N PHE A 28 -10.16 4.07 5.30
CA PHE A 28 -10.72 5.29 5.87
C PHE A 28 -11.44 5.04 7.19
N LYS A 29 -12.25 3.97 7.29
CA LYS A 29 -12.90 3.58 8.54
C LYS A 29 -11.90 3.32 9.67
N ILE A 30 -10.81 2.61 9.37
CA ILE A 30 -9.78 2.37 10.40
C ILE A 30 -9.07 3.68 10.80
N ILE A 31 -8.87 4.62 9.88
CA ILE A 31 -8.34 5.95 10.22
C ILE A 31 -9.30 6.69 11.15
N GLU A 32 -10.62 6.61 10.94
CA GLU A 32 -11.63 7.17 11.86
C GLU A 32 -11.53 6.52 13.25
N GLU A 33 -11.35 5.20 13.31
CA GLU A 33 -11.14 4.48 14.57
C GLU A 33 -9.85 4.90 15.29
N ILE A 34 -8.74 5.07 14.56
CA ILE A 34 -7.46 5.53 15.13
C ILE A 34 -7.62 6.95 15.68
N ALA A 35 -8.27 7.83 14.92
CA ALA A 35 -8.52 9.21 15.32
C ALA A 35 -9.38 9.27 16.59
N ALA A 36 -10.45 8.48 16.65
CA ALA A 36 -11.30 8.35 17.83
C ALA A 36 -10.53 7.80 19.04
N ALA A 37 -9.72 6.74 18.85
CA ALA A 37 -8.91 6.15 19.90
C ALA A 37 -7.87 7.11 20.49
N ARG A 38 -7.40 8.08 19.68
CA ARG A 38 -6.45 9.12 20.11
C ARG A 38 -7.12 10.46 20.46
N ASN A 39 -8.45 10.50 20.48
CA ASN A 39 -9.24 11.70 20.75
C ASN A 39 -8.84 12.92 19.91
N MET A 40 -8.61 12.69 18.61
CA MET A 40 -8.23 13.73 17.65
C MET A 40 -9.11 13.66 16.39
N THR A 41 -9.10 14.72 15.59
CA THR A 41 -9.83 14.72 14.32
C THR A 41 -9.08 13.93 13.25
N VAL A 42 -9.80 13.37 12.28
CA VAL A 42 -9.19 12.70 11.11
C VAL A 42 -8.22 13.64 10.38
N ALA A 43 -8.58 14.92 10.23
CA ALA A 43 -7.70 15.91 9.62
C ALA A 43 -6.40 16.13 10.41
N ALA A 44 -6.47 16.16 11.75
CA ALA A 44 -5.29 16.28 12.60
C ALA A 44 -4.38 15.04 12.49
N LEU A 45 -4.96 13.84 12.49
CA LEU A 45 -4.21 12.60 12.30
C LEU A 45 -3.52 12.56 10.92
N VAL A 46 -4.24 12.93 9.86
CA VAL A 46 -3.68 12.98 8.50
C VAL A 46 -2.56 14.03 8.43
N ALA A 47 -2.72 15.19 9.06
CA ALA A 47 -1.68 16.22 9.15
C ALA A 47 -0.43 15.74 9.90
N GLU A 48 -0.61 14.98 10.99
CA GLU A 48 0.49 14.37 11.73
C GLU A 48 1.26 13.38 10.85
N ILE A 49 0.54 12.49 10.14
CA ILE A 49 1.15 11.51 9.22
C ILE A 49 1.86 12.22 8.06
N ASP A 50 1.25 13.25 7.50
CA ASP A 50 1.85 14.07 6.44
C ASP A 50 3.11 14.83 6.91
N SER A 51 3.18 15.18 8.20
CA SER A 51 4.37 15.83 8.76
C SER A 51 5.53 14.88 9.04
N ARG A 52 5.23 13.60 9.29
CA ARG A 52 6.22 12.56 9.63
C ARG A 52 6.69 11.77 8.41
N ARG A 53 5.95 11.80 7.29
CA ARG A 53 6.32 11.05 6.08
C ARG A 53 7.55 11.65 5.41
N GLU A 54 8.32 10.79 4.75
CA GLU A 54 9.29 11.23 3.76
C GLU A 54 8.57 11.87 2.57
N ARG A 55 9.15 12.95 2.03
CA ARG A 55 8.53 13.69 0.90
C ARG A 55 8.40 12.84 -0.37
N THR A 56 9.18 11.78 -0.49
CA THR A 56 9.19 10.82 -1.61
C THR A 56 7.95 9.90 -1.60
N ILE A 57 7.32 9.70 -0.44
CA ILE A 57 6.18 8.80 -0.28
C ILE A 57 4.89 9.59 -0.39
N ASN A 58 3.97 9.17 -1.25
CA ASN A 58 2.67 9.82 -1.38
C ASN A 58 1.80 9.61 -0.12
N LEU A 59 0.89 10.55 0.14
CA LEU A 59 0.06 10.54 1.35
C LEU A 59 -0.82 9.28 1.47
N SER A 60 -1.40 8.81 0.35
CA SER A 60 -2.22 7.60 0.35
C SER A 60 -1.45 6.36 0.82
N SER A 61 -0.21 6.18 0.36
CA SER A 61 0.66 5.07 0.79
C SER A 61 1.04 5.22 2.26
N ALA A 62 1.38 6.42 2.71
CA ALA A 62 1.68 6.67 4.13
C ALA A 62 0.49 6.33 5.04
N LEU A 63 -0.74 6.69 4.65
CA LEU A 63 -1.96 6.36 5.39
C LEU A 63 -2.20 4.85 5.47
N ARG A 64 -2.04 4.12 4.37
CA ARG A 64 -2.19 2.65 4.36
C ARG A 64 -1.19 1.96 5.27
N LEU A 65 0.08 2.39 5.25
CA LEU A 65 1.12 1.85 6.11
C LEU A 65 0.83 2.17 7.59
N HIS A 66 0.39 3.38 7.90
CA HIS A 66 0.02 3.75 9.27
C HIS A 66 -1.11 2.86 9.83
N VAL A 67 -2.13 2.59 9.02
CA VAL A 67 -3.22 1.67 9.39
C VAL A 67 -2.69 0.25 9.63
N LEU A 68 -1.81 -0.24 8.76
CA LEU A 68 -1.20 -1.56 8.89
C LEU A 68 -0.42 -1.70 10.21
N ASP A 69 0.39 -0.70 10.55
CA ASP A 69 1.19 -0.71 11.78
C ASP A 69 0.32 -0.66 13.03
N TRP A 70 -0.75 0.14 13.01
CA TRP A 70 -1.70 0.20 14.13
C TRP A 70 -2.42 -1.14 14.33
N LEU A 71 -2.90 -1.77 13.26
CA LEU A 71 -3.53 -3.09 13.35
C LEU A 71 -2.55 -4.15 13.86
N LYS A 72 -1.29 -4.13 13.37
CA LYS A 72 -0.23 -5.02 13.87
C LYS A 72 0.01 -4.85 15.36
N SER A 73 0.04 -3.62 15.88
CA SER A 73 0.23 -3.37 17.31
C SER A 73 -0.92 -3.88 18.20
N LYS A 74 -2.10 -4.09 17.63
CA LYS A 74 -3.28 -4.63 18.34
C LYS A 74 -3.35 -6.14 18.32
N LEU A 75 -2.68 -6.79 17.37
CA LEU A 75 -2.59 -8.23 17.37
C LEU A 75 -1.66 -8.64 18.52
N PRO A 76 -2.07 -9.60 19.38
CA PRO A 76 -1.13 -10.19 20.30
C PRO A 76 0.02 -10.77 19.47
N GLU A 77 1.26 -10.52 19.86
CA GLU A 77 2.40 -11.22 19.29
C GLU A 77 2.22 -12.70 19.60
N SER A 78 1.57 -13.44 18.69
CA SER A 78 1.64 -14.89 18.67
C SER A 78 3.06 -15.22 18.25
N ASN A 79 3.96 -15.24 19.25
CA ASN A 79 5.29 -15.81 19.17
C ASN A 79 5.17 -17.33 18.91
N SER A 80 4.77 -17.68 17.70
CA SER A 80 4.86 -19.01 17.11
C SER A 80 4.49 -18.94 15.63
N CYS A 81 5.24 -18.15 14.85
CA CYS A 81 5.38 -18.45 13.43
C CYS A 81 6.85 -18.78 13.19
N PRO A 82 7.22 -20.04 12.87
CA PRO A 82 8.58 -20.34 12.47
C PRO A 82 8.96 -19.46 11.27
N PRO A 83 10.24 -19.12 11.10
CA PRO A 83 10.68 -18.24 10.01
C PRO A 83 10.12 -18.77 8.69
N VAL A 84 9.24 -17.98 8.06
CA VAL A 84 8.78 -18.25 6.69
C VAL A 84 10.04 -18.31 5.86
N LYS A 85 10.44 -19.52 5.47
CA LYS A 85 11.54 -19.72 4.52
C LYS A 85 11.14 -18.92 3.29
N ARG A 86 11.81 -17.79 3.05
CA ARG A 86 11.67 -17.03 1.82
C ARG A 86 12.01 -18.01 0.70
N GLY A 87 10.97 -18.57 0.06
CA GLY A 87 11.13 -19.34 -1.16
C GLY A 87 11.89 -18.48 -2.17
N PRO A 88 12.64 -19.09 -3.10
CA PRO A 88 13.47 -18.35 -4.02
C PRO A 88 12.61 -17.28 -4.70
N LEU A 89 13.03 -16.02 -4.53
CA LEU A 89 12.47 -14.86 -5.22
C LEU A 89 12.18 -15.26 -6.65
N TYR A 90 10.93 -15.08 -7.08
CA TYR A 90 10.47 -15.36 -8.44
C TYR A 90 11.42 -14.64 -9.41
N ARG A 91 12.42 -15.37 -9.91
CA ARG A 91 13.26 -14.92 -11.00
C ARG A 91 12.33 -14.91 -12.20
N HIS A 92 11.81 -13.74 -12.57
CA HIS A 92 11.32 -13.52 -13.92
C HIS A 92 12.51 -13.76 -14.87
N THR A 93 12.73 -15.01 -15.25
CA THR A 93 13.55 -15.32 -16.42
C THR A 93 12.72 -14.88 -17.61
N VAL A 94 13.06 -13.72 -18.16
CA VAL A 94 12.68 -13.40 -19.54
C VAL A 94 13.25 -14.52 -20.39
N ARG A 95 12.40 -15.48 -20.77
CA ARG A 95 12.78 -16.55 -21.68
C ARG A 95 13.05 -15.87 -23.01
N ALA A 96 14.31 -15.69 -23.36
CA ALA A 96 14.72 -15.32 -24.70
C ALA A 96 14.09 -16.33 -25.67
N ALA A 97 13.24 -15.83 -26.57
CA ALA A 97 12.71 -16.60 -27.67
C ALA A 97 13.89 -17.11 -28.52
N PRO A 98 13.93 -18.39 -28.93
CA PRO A 98 14.96 -18.86 -29.85
C PRO A 98 14.82 -18.13 -31.20
N PRO A 99 15.92 -17.73 -31.85
CA PRO A 99 15.84 -17.14 -33.18
C PRO A 99 15.28 -18.18 -34.16
N ALA A 100 14.25 -17.78 -34.91
CA ALA A 100 13.68 -18.56 -35.99
C ALA A 100 14.78 -18.92 -36.99
N LYS A 101 15.04 -20.21 -37.17
CA LYS A 101 15.83 -20.69 -38.31
C LYS A 101 15.01 -20.43 -39.57
N LEU A 102 15.43 -19.44 -40.37
CA LEU A 102 15.05 -19.35 -41.77
C LEU A 102 15.58 -20.62 -42.45
N ALA A 103 14.69 -21.55 -42.78
CA ALA A 103 14.98 -22.61 -43.73
C ALA A 103 15.02 -21.97 -45.13
N VAL A 104 16.22 -21.86 -45.68
CA VAL A 104 16.43 -21.59 -47.11
C VAL A 104 15.97 -22.81 -47.88
N ALA A 105 14.95 -22.66 -48.71
CA ALA A 105 14.57 -23.64 -49.72
C ALA A 105 15.66 -23.70 -50.80
N PRO A 106 16.15 -24.88 -51.22
CA PRO A 106 16.85 -24.98 -52.47
C PRO A 106 15.83 -25.05 -53.60
N GLY A 107 15.88 -24.06 -54.50
CA GLY A 107 15.44 -24.27 -55.87
C GLY A 107 16.41 -25.22 -56.57
N PHE A 108 15.87 -26.18 -57.30
CA PHE A 108 16.09 -26.46 -58.73
C PHE A 108 15.24 -27.67 -59.11
#